data_AF-A0A955TC53-F1
#
_entry.id   AF-A0A955TC53-F1
#
_cell.length_a   1.000
_cell.length_b   1.000
_cell.length_c   1.000
_cell.angle_alpha   90.00
_cell.angle_beta   90.00
_cell.angle_gamma   90.00
#
_symmetry.space_group_name_H-M   'P 1'
#
loop_
_entity.id
_entity.type
_entity.pdbx_description
1 polymer ?
#
loop_
_entity_poly.entity_id
_entity_poly.type
_entity_poly.pdbx_seq_one_letter_code
_entity_poly.pdbx_strand_id
1 'polypeptide(L)'
;MDELWFASINGWAGRFAGLDWFMLQVSQESNLVIPGILLVGYWGWMKWGEARLAIPCLGLLVGLSDFLGGQMKVLIGRPRPCQVLEHIHELVGCGGAFSMPSNHALNSGTAISFLVMLYPALGWVLWP
;
A
#
# COMPACT_ATOMS: atom_id res chain seq x y z
N MET A 1 -6.72 -2.94 -21.81
CA MET A 1 -7.71 -3.15 -20.74
C MET A 1 -7.42 -2.20 -19.58
N ASP A 2 -6.18 -2.14 -19.11
CA ASP A 2 -5.74 -1.27 -18.02
C ASP A 2 -5.99 0.23 -18.22
N GLU A 3 -5.81 0.75 -19.44
CA GLU A 3 -6.03 2.18 -19.72
C GLU A 3 -7.52 2.58 -19.61
N LEU A 4 -8.44 1.70 -20.00
CA LEU A 4 -9.88 1.95 -19.89
C LEU A 4 -10.32 1.99 -18.41
N TRP A 5 -9.81 1.05 -17.60
CA TRP A 5 -10.05 1.04 -16.16
C TRP A 5 -9.39 2.23 -15.46
N PHE A 6 -8.18 2.59 -15.86
CA PHE A 6 -7.50 3.76 -15.34
C PHE A 6 -8.28 5.04 -15.67
N ALA A 7 -8.71 5.21 -16.93
CA ALA A 7 -9.48 6.38 -17.34
C ALA A 7 -10.84 6.47 -16.63
N SER A 8 -11.51 5.33 -16.39
CA SER A 8 -12.80 5.31 -15.68
C SER A 8 -12.66 5.69 -14.21
N ILE A 9 -11.59 5.26 -13.54
CA ILE A 9 -11.30 5.63 -12.14
C ILE A 9 -10.79 7.06 -12.05
N ASN A 10 -9.80 7.43 -12.87
CA ASN A 10 -9.19 8.77 -12.90
C ASN A 10 -10.22 9.85 -13.26
N GLY A 11 -11.29 9.50 -14.00
CA GLY A 11 -12.39 10.42 -14.28
C GLY A 11 -13.13 10.93 -13.04
N TRP A 12 -13.00 10.28 -11.87
CA TRP A 12 -13.58 10.73 -10.60
C TRP A 12 -12.69 11.73 -9.84
N ALA A 13 -11.40 11.79 -10.17
CA ALA A 13 -10.45 12.66 -9.48
C ALA A 13 -10.81 14.15 -9.70
N GLY A 14 -10.86 14.92 -8.61
CA GLY A 14 -11.23 16.34 -8.65
C GLY A 14 -12.74 16.61 -8.71
N ARG A 15 -13.59 15.58 -8.75
CA ARG A 15 -15.06 15.74 -8.71
C ARG A 15 -15.63 15.86 -7.30
N PHE A 16 -14.97 15.22 -6.33
CA PHE A 16 -15.43 15.15 -4.95
C PHE A 16 -14.28 15.40 -3.99
N ALA A 17 -14.18 16.63 -3.48
CA ALA A 17 -13.09 17.04 -2.58
C ALA A 17 -12.95 16.14 -1.33
N GLY A 18 -14.06 15.61 -0.80
CA GLY A 18 -14.01 14.67 0.34
C GLY A 18 -13.44 13.30 -0.01
N LEU A 19 -13.75 12.79 -1.21
CA LEU A 19 -13.20 11.52 -1.70
C LEU A 19 -11.71 11.66 -2.02
N ASP A 20 -11.34 12.76 -2.68
CA ASP A 20 -9.96 13.11 -2.99
C ASP A 20 -9.11 13.25 -1.72
N TRP A 21 -9.63 13.94 -0.70
CA TRP A 21 -8.99 14.04 0.61
C TRP A 21 -8.82 12.66 1.25
N PHE A 22 -9.87 11.83 1.30
CA PHE A 22 -9.80 10.50 1.90
C PHE A 22 -8.76 9.61 1.19
N MET A 23 -8.76 9.60 -0.15
CA MET A 23 -7.81 8.84 -0.95
C MET A 23 -6.37 9.32 -0.71
N LEU A 24 -6.16 10.63 -0.57
CA LEU A 24 -4.85 11.18 -0.23
C LEU A 24 -4.38 10.77 1.18
N GLN A 25 -5.28 10.78 2.16
CA GLN A 25 -4.95 10.37 3.53
C GLN A 25 -4.55 8.89 3.59
N VAL A 26 -5.27 8.03 2.88
CA VAL A 26 -4.97 6.59 2.84
C VAL A 26 -3.73 6.30 1.99
N SER A 27 -3.49 7.08 0.93
CA SER A 27 -2.34 6.86 0.04
C SER A 27 -1.01 7.41 0.58
N GLN A 28 -1.04 8.34 1.55
CA GLN A 28 0.18 8.89 2.14
C GLN A 28 0.71 7.95 3.22
N GLU A 29 1.86 7.32 2.93
CA GLU A 29 2.52 6.39 3.84
C GLU A 29 2.79 7.03 5.22
N SER A 30 3.19 8.32 5.24
CA SER A 30 3.43 9.07 6.48
C SER A 30 2.24 9.09 7.44
N ASN A 31 1.01 9.11 6.90
CA ASN A 31 -0.20 9.25 7.71
C ASN A 31 -0.66 7.90 8.25
N LEU A 32 -0.24 6.80 7.61
CA LEU A 32 -0.51 5.43 8.06
C LEU A 32 0.59 4.86 8.97
N VAL A 33 1.81 5.38 8.90
CA VAL A 33 2.93 4.93 9.75
C VAL A 33 2.63 5.13 11.24
N ILE A 34 2.14 6.31 11.63
CA ILE A 34 1.83 6.60 13.04
C ILE A 34 0.76 5.64 13.61
N PRO A 35 -0.45 5.53 13.01
CA PRO A 35 -1.45 4.59 13.51
C PRO A 35 -0.98 3.13 13.42
N GLY A 36 -0.18 2.78 12.40
CA GLY A 36 0.44 1.45 12.30
C GLY A 36 1.36 1.12 13.47
N ILE A 37 2.27 2.05 13.84
CA ILE A 37 3.15 1.89 15.01
C ILE A 37 2.34 1.78 16.30
N LEU A 38 1.30 2.60 16.46
CA LEU A 38 0.43 2.55 17.64
C LEU A 38 -0.31 1.20 17.75
N LEU A 39 -0.82 0.67 16.64
CA LEU A 39 -1.48 -0.64 16.59
C LEU A 39 -0.51 -1.77 16.94
N VAL A 40 0.68 -1.78 16.35
CA VAL A 40 1.72 -2.77 16.64
C VAL A 40 2.18 -2.67 18.10
N GLY A 41 2.31 -1.44 18.63
CA GLY A 41 2.64 -1.20 20.04
C GLY A 41 1.55 -1.69 21.00
N TYR A 42 0.28 -1.40 20.69
CA TYR A 42 -0.87 -1.90 21.46
C TYR A 42 -0.94 -3.43 21.42
N TRP A 43 -0.75 -4.04 20.26
CA TRP A 43 -0.70 -5.48 20.10
C TRP A 43 0.45 -6.10 20.90
N GLY A 44 1.64 -5.49 20.86
CA GLY A 44 2.78 -5.86 21.67
C GLY A 44 2.51 -5.82 23.17
N TRP A 45 1.80 -4.78 23.63
CA TRP A 45 1.39 -4.64 25.02
C TRP A 45 0.40 -5.74 25.45
N MET A 46 -0.59 -6.06 24.62
CA MET A 46 -1.62 -7.06 24.92
C MET A 46 -1.10 -8.51 24.83
N LYS A 47 -0.17 -8.78 23.92
CA LYS A 47 0.25 -10.14 23.53
C LYS A 47 1.77 -10.26 23.40
N TRP A 48 2.52 -9.81 24.41
CA TRP A 48 3.99 -9.76 24.39
C TRP A 48 4.68 -11.08 23.96
N GLY A 49 4.18 -12.23 24.42
CA GLY A 49 4.76 -13.53 24.10
C GLY A 49 4.71 -13.90 22.61
N GLU A 50 3.65 -13.50 21.92
CA GLU A 50 3.47 -13.66 20.46
C GLU A 50 4.21 -12.56 19.70
N ALA A 51 4.02 -11.31 20.13
CA ALA A 51 4.52 -10.12 19.48
C ALA A 51 6.06 -10.06 19.38
N ARG A 52 6.78 -10.59 20.38
CA ARG A 52 8.25 -10.59 20.38
C ARG A 52 8.87 -11.30 19.16
N LEU A 53 8.19 -12.29 18.60
CA LEU A 53 8.62 -13.00 17.39
C LEU A 53 7.88 -12.47 16.16
N ALA A 54 6.59 -12.19 16.30
CA ALA A 54 5.77 -11.83 15.17
C ALA A 54 6.05 -10.41 14.62
N ILE A 55 6.40 -9.44 15.48
CA ILE A 55 6.77 -8.09 15.05
C ILE A 55 8.04 -8.08 14.17
N PRO A 56 9.17 -8.67 14.58
CA PRO A 56 10.36 -8.70 13.72
C PRO A 56 10.13 -9.52 12.45
N CYS A 57 9.36 -10.62 12.50
CA CYS A 57 8.98 -11.36 11.30
C CYS A 57 8.15 -10.51 10.33
N LEU A 58 7.15 -9.78 10.81
CA LEU A 58 6.35 -8.85 10.00
C LEU A 58 7.24 -7.78 9.37
N GLY A 59 8.11 -7.15 10.16
CA GLY A 59 9.04 -6.14 9.66
C GLY A 59 9.98 -6.69 8.58
N LEU A 60 10.50 -7.91 8.76
CA LEU A 60 11.36 -8.57 7.79
C LEU A 60 10.59 -8.88 6.49
N LEU A 61 9.37 -9.43 6.58
CA LEU A 61 8.55 -9.75 5.41
C LEU A 61 8.16 -8.51 4.62
N VAL A 62 7.76 -7.43 5.30
CA VAL A 62 7.44 -6.15 4.65
C VAL A 62 8.69 -5.55 4.00
N GLY A 63 9.83 -5.53 4.71
CA GLY A 63 11.09 -5.03 4.17
C GLY A 63 11.56 -5.83 2.95
N LEU A 64 11.41 -7.15 2.97
CA LEU A 64 11.73 -8.02 1.83
C LEU A 64 10.78 -7.76 0.66
N SER A 65 9.48 -7.57 0.93
CA SER A 65 8.48 -7.25 -0.10
C SER A 65 8.77 -5.91 -0.77
N ASP A 66 9.17 -4.89 0.02
CA ASP A 66 9.53 -3.58 -0.49
C ASP A 66 10.79 -3.62 -1.36
N PHE A 67 11.81 -4.34 -0.90
CA PHE A 67 13.05 -4.54 -1.65
C PHE A 67 12.78 -5.26 -2.98
N LEU A 68 12.06 -6.39 -2.95
CA LEU A 68 11.71 -7.15 -4.15
C LEU A 68 10.84 -6.31 -5.09
N GLY A 69 9.87 -5.56 -4.57
CA GLY A 69 9.06 -4.63 -5.35
C GLY A 69 9.90 -3.57 -6.05
N GLY A 70 10.92 -3.02 -5.36
CA GLY A 70 11.90 -2.10 -5.91
C GLY A 70 12.74 -2.71 -7.04
N GLN A 71 13.24 -3.93 -6.85
CA GLN A 71 14.00 -4.62 -7.90
C GLN A 71 13.12 -4.95 -9.11
N MET A 72 11.90 -5.44 -8.89
CA MET A 72 10.95 -5.75 -9.96
C MET A 72 10.56 -4.52 -10.76
N LYS A 73 10.46 -3.34 -10.12
CA LYS A 73 10.22 -2.07 -10.82
C LYS A 73 11.27 -1.77 -11.88
N VAL A 74 12.54 -1.98 -11.55
CA VAL A 74 13.66 -1.76 -12.48
C VAL A 74 13.64 -2.80 -13.60
N LEU A 75 13.35 -4.07 -13.27
CA LEU A 75 13.31 -5.16 -14.25
C LEU A 75 12.17 -5.03 -15.25
N ILE A 76 10.98 -4.62 -14.80
CA ILE A 76 9.80 -4.44 -15.66
C ILE A 76 9.91 -3.14 -16.45
N GLY A 77 10.44 -2.07 -15.85
CA GLY A 77 10.68 -0.80 -16.53
C GLY A 77 9.41 -0.08 -17.01
N ARG A 78 8.23 -0.42 -16.47
CA ARG A 78 6.96 0.16 -16.93
C ARG A 78 6.83 1.62 -16.47
N PRO A 79 6.71 2.59 -17.40
CA PRO A 79 6.54 4.00 -17.04
C PRO A 79 5.21 4.23 -16.31
N ARG A 80 5.11 5.34 -15.57
CA ARG A 80 3.85 5.73 -14.91
C ARG A 80 2.89 6.37 -15.91
N PRO A 81 1.56 6.23 -15.71
CA PRO A 81 0.58 6.90 -16.56
C PRO A 81 0.84 8.41 -16.69
N CYS A 82 1.24 9.06 -15.60
CA CYS A 82 1.59 10.50 -15.57
C CYS A 82 2.72 10.93 -16.51
N GLN A 83 3.58 9.99 -16.92
CA GLN A 83 4.72 10.29 -17.79
C GLN A 83 4.41 10.12 -19.28
N VAL A 84 3.29 9.45 -19.60
CA VAL A 84 2.98 9.01 -20.96
C VAL A 84 1.65 9.57 -21.45
N LEU A 85 0.73 9.93 -20.56
CA LEU A 85 -0.57 10.50 -20.90
C LEU A 85 -0.63 11.98 -20.49
N GLU A 86 -1.05 12.84 -21.41
CA GLU A 86 -1.10 14.30 -21.23
C GLU A 86 -2.34 14.81 -20.47
N HIS A 87 -3.36 13.97 -20.29
CA HIS A 87 -4.65 14.37 -19.69
C HIS A 87 -4.98 13.55 -18.43
N ILE A 88 -4.11 13.61 -17.43
CA ILE A 88 -4.31 12.95 -16.14
C ILE A 88 -4.61 13.99 -15.04
N HIS A 89 -5.51 13.62 -14.15
CA HIS A 89 -5.83 14.40 -12.96
C HIS A 89 -4.94 13.93 -11.82
N GLU A 90 -3.78 14.57 -11.68
CA GLU A 90 -2.87 14.28 -10.57
C GLU A 90 -3.31 14.97 -9.28
N LEU A 91 -3.67 14.17 -8.28
CA LEU A 91 -3.97 14.64 -6.92
C LEU A 91 -2.69 14.92 -6.10
N VAL A 92 -1.60 14.26 -6.48
CA VAL A 92 -0.25 14.38 -5.93
C VAL A 92 0.73 14.28 -7.10
N GLY A 93 1.85 15.00 -7.03
CA GLY A 93 2.81 15.04 -8.14
C GLY A 93 3.30 13.65 -8.55
N CYS A 94 3.60 13.50 -9.84
CA CYS A 94 4.14 12.27 -10.42
C CYS A 94 5.39 11.80 -9.65
N GLY A 95 5.24 10.67 -8.93
CA GLY A 95 6.29 10.08 -8.10
C GLY A 95 7.45 9.46 -8.90
N GLY A 96 8.12 8.45 -8.37
CA GLY A 96 9.30 7.82 -9.00
C GLY A 96 9.07 7.23 -10.40
N ALA A 97 10.16 6.87 -11.10
CA ALA A 97 10.15 6.58 -12.54
C ALA A 97 9.32 5.37 -13.01
N PHE A 98 9.03 4.38 -12.15
CA PHE A 98 8.35 3.14 -12.54
C PHE A 98 7.06 2.91 -11.75
N SER A 99 6.06 2.32 -12.42
CA SER A 99 4.70 2.09 -11.88
C SER A 99 4.45 0.69 -11.32
N MET A 100 5.18 -0.32 -11.79
CA MET A 100 4.82 -1.73 -11.55
C MET A 100 5.99 -2.52 -10.99
N PRO A 101 5.78 -3.32 -9.92
CA PRO A 101 4.60 -3.38 -9.04
C PRO A 101 4.48 -2.14 -8.12
N SER A 102 3.32 -1.93 -7.50
CA SER A 102 3.18 -0.91 -6.45
C SER A 102 3.72 -1.43 -5.12
N ASN A 103 4.77 -0.81 -4.58
CA ASN A 103 5.32 -1.20 -3.27
C ASN A 103 4.29 -1.01 -2.16
N HIS A 104 3.49 0.05 -2.20
CA HIS A 104 2.46 0.26 -1.18
C HIS A 104 1.42 -0.87 -1.18
N ALA A 105 1.01 -1.35 -2.37
CA ALA A 105 0.10 -2.49 -2.49
C ALA A 105 0.75 -3.80 -2.03
N LEU A 106 2.02 -4.04 -2.41
CA LEU A 106 2.78 -5.21 -1.97
C LEU A 106 2.94 -5.24 -0.45
N ASN A 107 3.35 -4.13 0.15
CA ASN A 107 3.62 -4.02 1.59
C ASN A 107 2.33 -4.21 2.40
N SER A 108 1.23 -3.54 2.00
CA SER A 108 -0.08 -3.72 2.63
C SER A 108 -0.61 -5.15 2.47
N GLY A 109 -0.47 -5.75 1.29
CA GLY A 109 -0.87 -7.13 1.04
C GLY A 109 -0.08 -8.14 1.89
N THR A 110 1.24 -7.95 2.03
CA THR A 110 2.09 -8.76 2.90
C THR A 110 1.68 -8.65 4.36
N ALA A 111 1.43 -7.43 4.85
CA ALA A 111 1.00 -7.19 6.22
C ALA A 111 -0.37 -7.85 6.51
N ILE A 112 -1.34 -7.68 5.61
CA ILE A 112 -2.66 -8.32 5.71
C ILE A 112 -2.53 -9.84 5.73
N SER A 113 -1.78 -10.41 4.79
CA SER A 113 -1.62 -11.86 4.68
C SER A 113 -0.99 -12.45 5.93
N PHE A 114 0.02 -11.77 6.49
CA PHE A 114 0.65 -12.16 7.75
C PHE A 114 -0.34 -12.12 8.92
N LEU A 115 -1.15 -11.07 9.04
CA LEU A 115 -2.15 -10.95 10.10
C LEU A 115 -3.26 -12.01 9.98
N VAL A 116 -3.71 -12.30 8.76
CA VAL A 116 -4.70 -13.36 8.51
C VAL A 116 -4.13 -14.74 8.83
N MET A 117 -2.85 -14.98 8.56
CA MET A 117 -2.19 -16.23 8.96
C MET A 117 -2.10 -16.39 10.49
N LEU A 118 -1.81 -15.31 11.22
CA LEU A 118 -1.78 -15.34 12.69
C LEU A 118 -3.18 -15.43 13.31
N TYR A 119 -4.16 -14.75 12.71
CA TYR A 119 -5.53 -14.67 13.19
C TYR A 119 -6.50 -14.93 12.04
N PRO A 120 -6.77 -16.21 11.68
CA PRO A 120 -7.62 -16.57 10.55
C PRO A 120 -9.03 -15.98 10.57
N ALA A 121 -9.55 -15.69 11.77
CA ALA A 121 -10.84 -15.01 11.96
C ALA A 121 -10.87 -13.62 11.30
N LEU A 122 -9.74 -12.93 11.17
CA LEU A 122 -9.64 -11.65 10.48
C LEU A 122 -9.77 -11.79 8.95
N GLY A 123 -9.64 -13.00 8.40
CA GLY A 123 -9.78 -13.26 6.97
C GLY A 123 -11.12 -12.79 6.41
N TRP A 124 -12.21 -12.87 7.17
CA TRP A 124 -13.52 -12.38 6.72
C TRP A 124 -13.58 -10.87 6.44
N VAL A 125 -12.67 -10.10 7.04
CA VAL A 125 -12.65 -8.63 6.95
C VAL A 125 -11.48 -8.15 6.10
N LEU A 126 -10.34 -8.82 6.20
CA LEU A 126 -9.08 -8.36 5.61
C LEU A 126 -8.71 -9.09 4.32
N TRP A 127 -9.37 -10.19 3.96
CA TRP A 127 -9.05 -10.89 2.73
C TRP A 127 -9.40 -10.01 1.51
N PRO A 128 -8.44 -9.76 0.60
CA PRO A 128 -8.71 -9.02 -0.63
C PRO A 128 -9.55 -9.81 -1.64
#